data_AF-A0A956XW58-F1
#
_entry.id   AF-A0A956XW58-F1
#
_cell.length_a   1.000
_cell.length_b   1.000
_cell.length_c   1.000
_cell.angle_alpha   90.00
_cell.angle_beta   90.00
_cell.angle_gamma   90.00
#
_symmetry.space_group_name_H-M   'P 1'
#
loop_
_entity.id
_entity.type
_entity.pdbx_description
1 polymer ?
#
loop_
_entity_poly.entity_id
_entity_poly.type
_entity_poly.pdbx_seq_one_letter_code
_entity_poly.pdbx_strand_id
1 'polypeptide(L)' 'HGTDMPEDMNIPWMLAGPGIKEGHVIERDVSLLDTAPTIASLFGLDAHQQWEGSAVMEAYINGAG' A
#
# COMPACT_ATOMS: atom_id res chain seq x y z
N HIS A 1 -5.51 22.54 -3.83
CA HIS A 1 -6.07 21.32 -3.27
C HIS A 1 -7.23 21.63 -2.35
N GLY A 2 -8.13 20.67 -2.17
CA GLY A 2 -9.34 20.77 -1.35
C GLY A 2 -10.62 20.43 -2.11
N THR A 3 -10.49 19.96 -3.35
CA THR A 3 -11.60 19.46 -4.16
C THR A 3 -11.54 17.94 -4.24
N ASP A 4 -12.67 17.31 -4.57
CA ASP A 4 -12.76 15.87 -4.84
C ASP A 4 -12.36 15.52 -6.29
N MET A 5 -11.67 16.42 -6.98
CA MET A 5 -11.24 16.20 -8.36
C MET A 5 -10.07 15.20 -8.41
N PRO A 6 -9.98 14.32 -9.43
CA PRO A 6 -8.90 13.34 -9.53
C PRO A 6 -7.50 13.94 -9.47
N GLU A 7 -7.31 15.15 -9.98
CA GLU A 7 -6.02 15.86 -9.97
C GLU A 7 -5.58 16.31 -8.57
N ASP A 8 -6.53 16.46 -7.64
CA ASP A 8 -6.27 16.77 -6.23
C ASP A 8 -6.15 15.50 -5.37
N MET A 9 -6.82 14.40 -5.75
CA MET A 9 -6.94 13.18 -4.94
C MET A 9 -5.95 12.07 -5.33
N ASN A 10 -5.52 12.01 -6.59
CA ASN A 10 -4.61 10.97 -7.07
C ASN A 10 -3.15 11.39 -6.86
N ILE A 11 -2.45 10.66 -6.00
CA ILE A 11 -1.03 10.83 -5.74
C ILE A 11 -0.26 9.56 -6.13
N PRO A 12 1.02 9.67 -6.49
CA PRO A 12 1.84 8.49 -6.70
C PRO A 12 2.04 7.74 -5.38
N TRP A 13 1.85 6.43 -5.42
CA TRP A 13 2.17 5.51 -4.33
C TRP A 13 3.13 4.45 -4.85
N MET A 14 4.26 4.24 -4.17
CA MET A 14 5.33 3.35 -4.62
C MET A 14 6.01 2.67 -3.43
N LEU A 15 6.52 1.46 -3.66
CA LEU A 15 7.29 0.69 -2.70
C LEU A 15 8.53 0.12 -3.39
N ALA A 16 9.68 0.17 -2.74
CA ALA A 16 10.92 -0.39 -3.27
C ALA A 16 11.82 -0.90 -2.13
N GLY A 17 12.39 -2.09 -2.31
CA GLY A 17 13.29 -2.69 -1.33
C GLY A 17 13.31 -4.21 -1.41
N PRO A 18 14.05 -4.87 -0.50
CA PRO A 18 14.07 -6.32 -0.40
C PRO A 18 12.66 -6.90 -0.23
N GLY A 19 12.37 -7.97 -0.96
CA GLY A 19 11.07 -8.65 -0.86
C GLY A 19 9.93 -8.02 -1.68
N ILE A 20 10.18 -6.91 -2.39
CA ILE A 20 9.20 -6.22 -3.23
C ILE A 20 9.42 -6.58 -4.69
N LYS A 21 8.33 -6.82 -5.43
CA LYS A 21 8.39 -7.12 -6.87
C LYS A 21 8.90 -5.90 -7.64
N GLU A 22 9.92 -6.11 -8.48
CA GLU A 22 10.43 -5.08 -9.38
C GLU A 22 9.52 -4.92 -10.60
N GLY A 23 9.26 -3.67 -11.01
CA GLY A 23 8.50 -3.37 -12.24
C GLY A 23 7.03 -3.80 -12.21
N HIS A 24 6.50 -4.18 -11.05
CA HIS A 24 5.12 -4.61 -10.90
C HIS A 24 4.20 -3.40 -10.77
N VAL A 25 3.19 -3.33 -11.65
CA VAL A 25 2.07 -2.40 -11.51
C VAL A 25 1.07 -3.01 -10.54
N ILE A 26 0.68 -2.21 -9.54
CA ILE A 26 -0.38 -2.55 -8.60
C ILE A 26 -1.71 -2.37 -9.35
N GLU A 27 -2.50 -3.43 -9.43
CA GLU A 27 -3.72 -3.49 -10.25
C GLU A 27 -4.94 -3.01 -9.45
N ARG A 28 -4.89 -3.04 -8.11
CA ARG A 28 -5.95 -2.51 -7.26
C ARG A 28 -5.80 -1.02 -6.98
N ASP A 29 -6.92 -0.35 -6.72
CA ASP A 29 -6.89 1.01 -6.18
C ASP A 29 -6.18 1.03 -4.82
N VAL A 30 -5.29 2.00 -4.62
CA VAL A 30 -4.55 2.19 -3.35
C VAL A 30 -5.01 3.48 -2.67
N SER A 31 -5.32 3.38 -1.38
CA SER A 31 -5.60 4.52 -0.52
C SER A 31 -4.35 4.91 0.27
N LEU A 32 -4.26 6.18 0.66
CA LEU A 32 -3.24 6.64 1.63
C LEU A 32 -3.29 5.81 2.93
N LEU A 33 -4.49 5.37 3.33
CA LEU A 33 -4.74 4.55 4.53
C LEU A 33 -4.05 3.18 4.48
N ASP A 34 -3.70 2.69 3.30
CA ASP A 34 -3.03 1.39 3.10
C ASP A 34 -1.54 1.44 3.47
N THR A 35 -0.97 2.63 3.61
CA THR A 35 0.47 2.82 3.86
C THR A 35 0.90 2.23 5.20
N ALA A 36 0.18 2.55 6.28
CA ALA A 36 0.50 2.08 7.63
C ALA A 36 0.41 0.55 7.78
N PRO A 37 -0.69 -0.13 7.38
CA PRO A 37 -0.76 -1.59 7.44
C PRO A 37 0.24 -2.28 6.50
N THR A 38 0.59 -1.69 5.35
CA THR A 38 1.66 -2.21 4.48
C THR A 38 3.01 -2.20 5.20
N ILE A 39 3.37 -1.09 5.84
CA ILE A 39 4.62 -1.00 6.61
C ILE A 39 4.62 -2.01 7.77
N ALA A 40 3.55 -2.08 8.56
CA ALA A 40 3.45 -3.05 9.65
C ALA A 40 3.67 -4.49 9.16
N SER A 41 2.99 -4.85 8.07
CA SER A 41 3.12 -6.16 7.43
C SER A 41 4.56 -6.46 6.99
N LEU A 42 5.29 -5.49 6.40
CA LEU A 42 6.69 -5.67 6.01
C LEU A 42 7.62 -5.95 7.19
N PHE A 43 7.28 -5.44 8.38
CA PHE A 43 8.03 -5.69 9.62
C PHE A 43 7.50 -6.89 10.42
N GLY A 44 6.54 -7.65 9.89
CA GLY A 44 5.94 -8.79 10.59
C GLY A 44 5.11 -8.38 11.82
N LEU A 45 4.54 -7.18 11.80
CA LEU A 45 3.70 -6.63 12.85
C LEU A 45 2.22 -6.71 12.44
N ASP A 46 1.35 -6.89 13.44
CA ASP A 46 -0.09 -6.78 13.24
C ASP A 46 -0.50 -5.33 12.97
N ALA A 47 -1.48 -5.14 12.09
CA ALA A 47 -2.09 -3.84 11.87
C ALA A 47 -2.89 -3.38 13.11
N HIS A 48 -2.86 -2.08 13.41
CA HIS A 48 -3.65 -1.53 14.49
C HIS A 48 -5.16 -1.65 14.16
N GLN A 49 -5.99 -2.06 15.12
CA GLN A 49 -7.41 -2.36 14.90
C GLN A 49 -8.25 -1.17 14.39
N GLN A 50 -7.76 0.06 14.58
CA GLN A 50 -8.42 1.29 14.11
C GLN A 50 -7.98 1.73 12.72
N TRP A 51 -7.01 1.06 12.10
CA TRP A 51 -6.63 1.37 10.72
C TRP A 51 -7.66 0.79 9.77
N GLU A 52 -8.15 1.62 8.86
CA GLU A 52 -9.18 1.25 7.89
C GLU A 52 -8.60 0.72 6.57
N GLY A 53 -7.30 0.95 6.32
CA GLY A 53 -6.60 0.43 5.15
C GLY A 53 -6.17 -1.02 5.30
N SER A 54 -5.65 -1.59 4.20
CA SER A 54 -5.12 -2.95 4.15
C SER A 54 -3.76 -2.98 3.48
N ALA A 55 -2.90 -3.92 3.90
CA ALA A 55 -1.56 -4.06 3.34
C ALA A 55 -1.62 -4.38 1.84
N VAL A 56 -0.78 -3.71 1.04
CA VAL A 56 -0.66 -3.92 -0.41
C VAL A 56 0.18 -5.18 -0.69
N MET A 57 -0.35 -6.34 -0.33
CA MET A 57 0.35 -7.64 -0.37
C MET A 57 0.76 -8.05 -1.80
N GLU A 58 0.04 -7.59 -2.83
CA GLU A 58 0.39 -7.90 -4.22
C GLU A 58 1.75 -7.34 -4.63
N ALA A 59 2.25 -6.30 -3.95
CA ALA A 59 3.59 -5.77 -4.16
C ALA A 59 4.70 -6.72 -3.69
N TYR A 60 4.41 -7.75 -2.90
CA TYR A 60 5.42 -8.62 -2.30
C TYR A 60 5.76 -9.80 -3.23
N ILE A 61 7.02 -10.22 -3.25
CA ILE A 61 7.50 -11.35 -4.07
C ILE A 61 6.78 -12.66 -3.68
N ASN A 62 6.52 -12.86 -2.39
CA ASN A 62 5.86 -14.05 -1.84
C ASN A 62 4.45 -13.71 -1.32
N GLY A 63 3.62 -13.08 -2.14
CA GLY A 63 2.26 -12.68 -1.78
C GLY A 63 1.30 -13.87 -1.57
N ALA A 64 1.47 -14.59 -0.47
CA ALA A 64 0.51 -15.45 0.24
C ALA A 64 1.30 -16.36 1.21
N GLY A 65 1.15 -16.11 2.51
CA GLY A 65 1.31 -17.10 3.56
C GLY A 65 -0.04 -17.35 4.20
#